data_AF-A0A1M7UQH7-F1
#
_entry.id   AF-A0A1M7UQH7-F1
#
_cell.length_a   1.000
_cell.length_b   1.000
_cell.length_c   1.000
_cell.angle_alpha   90.00
_cell.angle_beta   90.00
_cell.angle_gamma   90.00
#
_symmetry.space_group_name_H-M   'P 1'
#
loop_
_entity.id
_entity.type
_entity.pdbx_description
1 polymer ?
#
loop_
_entity_poly.entity_id
_entity_poly.type
_entity_poly.pdbx_seq_one_letter_code
_entity_poly.pdbx_strand_id
1 'polypeptide(L)' 'MNRFAALVVILAFGLVACSPESETTGSINSCAKDLIANYSPKILDQCVAACRKCDHGTTTTCTTSCTLKGAH' A
#
# COMPACT_ATOMS: atom_id res chain seq x y z
N MET A 1 -46.21 20.11 12.03
CA MET A 1 -45.43 19.69 10.84
C MET A 1 -43.98 20.05 11.13
N ASN A 2 -43.12 19.03 11.32
CA ASN A 2 -41.63 19.07 11.31
C ASN A 2 -41.09 17.91 12.18
N ARG A 3 -41.22 16.67 11.69
CA ARG A 3 -40.53 15.50 12.26
C ARG A 3 -39.95 14.60 11.17
N PHE A 4 -39.51 15.18 10.06
CA PHE A 4 -38.93 14.42 8.94
C PHE A 4 -37.71 15.12 8.34
N ALA A 5 -36.94 15.83 9.16
CA ALA A 5 -35.72 16.52 8.72
C ALA A 5 -34.44 15.97 9.38
N ALA A 6 -34.48 14.75 9.94
CA ALA A 6 -33.35 14.17 10.68
C ALA A 6 -32.84 12.84 10.09
N LEU A 7 -33.32 12.42 8.91
CA LEU A 7 -33.00 11.12 8.31
C LEU A 7 -32.49 11.24 6.86
N VAL A 8 -31.76 12.31 6.55
CA VAL A 8 -31.11 12.45 5.24
C VAL A 8 -29.60 12.38 5.46
N VAL A 9 -29.07 11.19 5.13
CA VAL A 9 -27.70 10.94 4.70
C VAL A 9 -26.66 10.87 5.82
N ILE A 10 -26.80 9.81 6.62
CA ILE A 10 -25.65 9.07 7.15
C ILE A 10 -24.96 8.39 5.94
N LEU A 11 -23.64 8.21 6.03
CA LEU A 11 -22.75 7.48 5.12
C LEU A 11 -22.05 8.29 4.01
N ALA A 12 -21.36 9.37 4.40
CA ALA A 12 -20.05 9.63 3.81
C ALA A 12 -19.08 8.57 4.37
N PHE A 13 -19.01 7.40 3.73
CA PHE A 13 -17.89 6.48 3.89
C PHE A 13 -16.62 7.24 3.44
N GLY A 14 -15.94 7.84 4.40
CA GLY A 14 -14.60 8.36 4.19
C GLY A 14 -13.66 7.18 3.91
N LEU A 15 -13.48 6.85 2.64
CA LEU A 15 -12.31 6.10 2.18
C LEU A 15 -11.05 6.99 2.27
N VAL A 16 -10.81 7.63 3.42
CA VAL A 16 -9.58 8.37 3.73
C VAL A 16 -8.64 7.44 4.50
N ALA A 17 -8.39 6.27 3.91
CA ALA A 17 -7.26 5.44 4.28
C ALA A 17 -6.53 4.89 3.04
N CYS A 18 -6.87 5.36 1.84
CA CYS A 18 -5.94 5.32 0.74
C CYS A 18 -4.97 6.48 0.99
N SER A 19 -3.99 6.26 1.86
CA SER A 19 -2.75 7.02 1.74
C SER A 19 -2.24 6.67 0.34
N PRO A 20 -2.20 7.61 -0.63
CA PRO A 20 -1.31 7.39 -1.75
C PRO A 20 0.07 7.26 -1.10
N GLU A 21 0.56 6.02 -1.03
CA GLU A 21 1.93 5.74 -0.63
C GLU A 21 2.76 6.55 -1.61
N SER A 22 3.18 7.71 -1.10
CA SER A 22 3.89 8.72 -1.85
C SER A 22 5.03 8.00 -2.50
N GLU A 23 5.14 8.26 -3.80
CA GLU A 23 5.77 7.47 -4.83
C GLU A 23 7.29 7.43 -4.66
N THR A 24 7.72 6.97 -3.50
CA THR A 24 9.08 6.83 -3.06
C THR A 24 9.47 5.39 -3.35
N THR A 25 9.36 5.02 -4.63
CA THR A 25 10.10 3.86 -5.15
C THR A 25 11.60 4.00 -4.79
N GLY A 26 12.09 5.21 -4.51
CA GLY A 26 13.41 5.46 -3.89
C GLY A 26 13.55 5.08 -2.41
N SER A 27 12.50 5.20 -1.58
CA SER A 27 12.54 4.86 -0.14
C SER A 27 12.59 3.34 0.06
N ILE A 28 11.75 2.60 -0.67
CA ILE A 28 11.75 1.13 -0.66
C ILE A 28 13.09 0.61 -1.18
N ASN A 29 13.66 1.20 -2.24
CA ASN A 29 14.95 0.74 -2.78
C ASN A 29 16.09 0.92 -1.78
N SER A 30 16.11 2.04 -1.03
CA SER A 30 17.12 2.30 0.00
C SER A 30 17.00 1.33 1.19
N CYS A 31 15.79 1.18 1.73
CA CYS A 31 15.52 0.24 2.82
C CYS A 31 15.74 -1.23 2.41
N ALA A 32 15.31 -1.60 1.20
CA ALA A 32 15.49 -2.95 0.68
C ALA A 32 16.95 -3.30 0.41
N LYS A 33 17.77 -2.34 -0.03
CA LYS A 33 19.21 -2.54 -0.21
C LYS A 33 19.95 -2.81 1.11
N ASP A 34 19.47 -2.24 2.21
CA ASP A 34 20.05 -2.46 3.53
C ASP A 34 19.64 -3.83 4.12
N LEU A 35 18.41 -4.27 3.85
CA LEU A 35 17.82 -5.46 4.46
C LEU A 35 17.91 -6.73 3.61
N ILE A 36 17.98 -6.61 2.27
CA ILE A 36 17.94 -7.71 1.32
C ILE A 36 19.19 -7.65 0.44
N ALA A 37 20.13 -8.55 0.70
CA ALA A 37 21.31 -8.72 -0.14
C ALA A 37 20.89 -9.07 -1.58
N ASN A 38 21.40 -8.34 -2.56
CA ASN A 38 21.04 -8.48 -3.99
C ASN A 38 19.54 -8.23 -4.26
N TYR A 39 18.96 -7.22 -3.63
CA TYR A 39 17.58 -6.82 -3.91
C TYR A 39 17.34 -6.53 -5.40
N SER A 40 16.37 -7.24 -5.96
CA SER A 40 15.83 -7.05 -7.31
C SER A 40 14.33 -6.81 -7.20
N PRO A 41 13.84 -5.59 -7.54
CA PRO A 41 12.41 -5.27 -7.49
C PRO A 41 11.58 -6.07 -8.50
N LYS A 42 12.22 -6.83 -9.41
CA LYS A 42 11.54 -7.68 -10.39
C LYS A 42 11.16 -9.06 -9.85
N ILE A 43 11.82 -9.49 -8.77
CA ILE A 43 11.53 -10.78 -8.13
C ILE A 43 10.39 -10.54 -7.15
N LEU A 44 9.23 -11.17 -7.37
CA LEU A 44 8.03 -10.94 -6.59
C LEU A 44 8.27 -11.12 -5.08
N ASP A 45 8.95 -12.19 -4.69
CA ASP A 45 9.23 -12.50 -3.28
C ASP A 45 10.08 -11.42 -2.60
N GLN A 46 11.12 -10.92 -3.30
CA GLN A 46 11.98 -9.86 -2.78
C GLN A 46 11.24 -8.53 -2.67
N CYS A 47 10.40 -8.21 -3.66
CA CYS A 47 9.56 -7.02 -3.62
C CYS A 47 8.56 -7.08 -2.46
N VAL A 48 7.90 -8.22 -2.24
CA VAL A 48 6.94 -8.41 -1.14
C VAL A 48 7.64 -8.36 0.21
N ALA A 49 8.82 -8.99 0.33
CA ALA A 49 9.62 -8.93 1.55
C ALA A 49 10.04 -7.49 1.87
N ALA A 50 10.49 -6.72 0.86
CA ALA A 50 10.83 -5.31 1.01
C ALA A 50 9.61 -4.48 1.44
N CYS A 51 8.49 -4.60 0.72
CA CYS A 51 7.26 -3.87 1.04
C CYS A 51 6.77 -4.15 2.48
N ARG A 52 6.83 -5.39 2.94
CA ARG A 52 6.45 -5.74 4.32
C ARG A 52 7.40 -5.18 5.38
N LYS A 53 8.68 -5.03 5.04
CA LYS A 53 9.72 -4.57 5.98
C LYS A 53 9.90 -3.05 5.99
N CYS A 54 9.73 -2.42 4.84
CA CYS A 54 9.99 -1.00 4.61
C CYS A 54 8.72 -0.16 4.68
N ASP A 55 7.61 -0.66 4.11
CA ASP A 55 6.33 0.05 4.05
C ASP A 55 5.30 -0.50 5.04
N HIS A 56 5.66 -1.54 5.78
CA HIS A 56 4.80 -2.21 6.77
C HIS A 56 3.46 -2.71 6.19
N GLY A 57 3.43 -2.97 4.87
CA GLY A 57 2.25 -3.50 4.19
C GLY A 57 1.93 -4.95 4.57
N THR A 58 0.71 -5.38 4.26
CA THR A 58 0.31 -6.80 4.38
C THR A 58 0.79 -7.59 3.17
N THR A 59 0.93 -8.91 3.30
CA THR A 59 1.31 -9.77 2.16
C THR A 59 0.38 -9.56 0.97
N THR A 60 -0.94 -9.53 1.16
CA THR A 60 -1.90 -9.32 0.06
C THR A 60 -1.72 -7.96 -0.63
N THR A 61 -1.57 -6.90 0.16
CA THR A 61 -1.34 -5.55 -0.36
C THR A 61 -0.01 -5.49 -1.12
N CYS A 62 1.07 -5.99 -0.51
CA CYS A 62 2.40 -6.00 -1.11
C CYS A 62 2.45 -6.85 -2.38
N THR A 63 1.82 -8.02 -2.40
CA THR A 63 1.74 -8.86 -3.61
C THR A 63 1.04 -8.13 -4.74
N THR A 64 -0.08 -7.46 -4.43
CA THR A 64 -0.81 -6.64 -5.42
C THR A 64 0.06 -5.50 -5.94
N SER A 65 0.66 -4.71 -5.04
CA SER A 65 1.53 -3.58 -5.39
C SER A 65 2.75 -4.01 -6.20
N CYS A 66 3.41 -5.11 -5.83
CA CYS A 66 4.57 -5.65 -6.53
C CYS A 66 4.21 -6.20 -7.92
N THR A 67 3.08 -6.87 -8.05
CA THR A 67 2.58 -7.36 -9.34
C THR A 67 2.25 -6.19 -10.26
N LEU A 68 1.59 -5.14 -9.75
CA LEU A 68 1.32 -3.90 -10.51
C LEU A 68 2.61 -3.18 -10.93
N LYS A 69 3.68 -3.29 -10.15
CA LYS A 69 5.03 -2.80 -10.49
C LYS A 69 5.79 -3.72 -11.46
N GLY A 70 5.21 -4.86 -11.85
CA GLY A 70 5.78 -5.80 -12.83
C GLY A 70 6.70 -6.88 -12.26
N ALA A 71 6.69 -7.07 -10.93
CA ALA A 71 7.38 -8.19 -10.30
C ALA A 71 6.61 -9.50 -10.54
N HIS A 72 7.32 -10.56 -10.90
CA HIS A 72 6.75 -11.89 -11.16
C HIS A 72 7.64 -13.00 -10.59
#